data_AF-A0A3B6MW31-F1
#
_entry.id   AF-A0A3B6MW31-F1
#
_cell.length_a   1.000
_cell.length_b   1.000
_cell.length_c   1.000
_cell.angle_alpha   90.00
_cell.angle_beta   90.00
_cell.angle_gamma   90.00
#
_symmetry.space_group_name_H-M   'P 1'
#
loop_
_entity.id
_entity.type
_entity.pdbx_description
1 polymer ?
#
loop_
_entity_poly.entity_id
_entity_poly.type
_entity_poly.pdbx_seq_one_letter_code
_entity_poly.pdbx_strand_id
1 'polypeptide(L)'
;MATPPRHGCMLRAEVVMCIFLVIAPLSTAIGVNYGTKGDNLPSPAKVAAFLVTRTNIDRVKLFDTNPDIVRAFAGTGISVMVTAGNGDIPGLATQTGADSWVATNIAPYYPATDISLVAVGNEIMDMADKNLIGKLVPAMQNLKDALVTAGYNKIRVSTPSSLSILVDSQPPSAARFRDVWDDAIFTPMLQFLRQTKSPLIVNMYPYFGYNSDTLPYALARPNPGVLDAGSGIMYTSMFEAQLDSVYSAMKKLGFEDVEILVGETGWPTKAVDGQIGVSPAEAAEYNKYIIREVSSGSGTPLMPKRKFETYIFTLFNEDLKPGPVAERNFGMFQPDFTPMYDIGIMKDPVKTTSAPASVVPAVPQKVTAMPMVAAANALEAGVPTKANGSNNA
;
A
#
# COMPACT_ATOMS: atom_id res chain seq x y z
N MET A 1 -11.31 87.45 -19.95
CA MET A 1 -10.13 86.76 -20.53
C MET A 1 -9.65 85.72 -19.55
N ALA A 2 -9.32 84.54 -20.08
CA ALA A 2 -9.33 83.25 -19.41
C ALA A 2 -8.17 83.02 -18.42
N THR A 3 -8.48 82.34 -17.31
CA THR A 3 -7.53 81.63 -16.44
C THR A 3 -7.35 80.18 -16.92
N PRO A 4 -6.13 79.62 -16.95
CA PRO A 4 -5.85 78.32 -17.55
C PRO A 4 -6.21 77.13 -16.63
N PRO A 5 -6.38 75.91 -17.16
CA PRO A 5 -6.72 74.74 -16.36
C PRO A 5 -5.48 74.13 -15.70
N ARG A 6 -5.60 73.83 -14.40
CA ARG A 6 -4.62 73.09 -13.61
C ARG A 6 -4.57 71.63 -14.08
N HIS A 7 -3.41 71.20 -14.56
CA HIS A 7 -3.13 69.79 -14.86
C HIS A 7 -2.95 69.02 -13.54
N GLY A 8 -3.86 68.09 -13.26
CA GLY A 8 -3.72 67.13 -12.17
C GLY A 8 -2.74 66.03 -12.55
N CYS A 9 -1.57 66.01 -11.90
CA CYS A 9 -0.60 64.94 -12.02
C CYS A 9 -1.08 63.73 -11.20
N MET A 10 -1.67 62.72 -11.85
CA MET A 10 -1.94 61.42 -11.23
C MET A 10 -0.63 60.64 -11.10
N LEU A 11 -0.13 60.50 -9.88
CA LEU A 11 0.95 59.58 -9.52
C LEU A 11 0.39 58.15 -9.56
N ARG A 12 0.79 57.34 -10.54
CA ARG A 12 0.51 55.89 -10.54
C ARG A 12 1.51 55.21 -9.61
N ALA A 13 1.04 54.68 -8.49
CA ALA A 13 1.79 53.76 -7.65
C ALA A 13 1.71 52.36 -8.26
N GLU A 14 2.80 51.86 -8.82
CA GLU A 14 2.89 50.46 -9.23
C GLU A 14 3.24 49.59 -8.02
N VAL A 15 2.30 48.73 -7.61
CA VAL A 15 2.52 47.70 -6.60
C VAL A 15 3.20 46.52 -7.29
N VAL A 16 4.50 46.35 -7.07
CA VAL A 16 5.24 45.15 -7.48
C VAL A 16 4.92 44.03 -6.49
N MET A 17 4.02 43.13 -6.88
CA MET A 17 3.70 41.93 -6.11
C MET A 17 4.78 40.87 -6.36
N CYS A 18 5.75 40.76 -5.44
CA CYS A 18 6.74 39.68 -5.45
C CYS A 18 6.03 38.35 -5.13
N ILE A 19 5.81 37.52 -6.16
CA ILE A 19 5.39 36.13 -5.99
C ILE A 19 6.61 35.35 -5.49
N PHE A 20 6.65 35.08 -4.19
CA PHE A 20 7.54 34.04 -3.66
C PHE A 20 7.01 32.69 -4.13
N LEU A 21 7.64 32.13 -5.16
CA LEU A 21 7.47 30.74 -5.55
C LEU A 21 8.07 29.88 -4.44
N VAL A 22 7.25 29.54 -3.44
CA VAL A 22 7.57 28.46 -2.51
C VAL A 22 7.55 27.19 -3.34
N ILE A 23 8.72 26.76 -3.81
CA ILE A 23 8.92 25.41 -4.32
C ILE A 23 8.78 24.52 -3.09
N ALA A 24 7.55 24.12 -2.77
CA ALA A 24 7.34 23.02 -1.86
C ALA A 24 8.10 21.83 -2.45
N PRO A 25 9.01 21.17 -1.71
CA PRO A 25 9.57 19.91 -2.19
C PRO A 25 8.40 19.02 -2.59
N LEU A 26 8.47 18.38 -3.76
CA LEU A 26 7.51 17.34 -4.13
C LEU A 26 7.56 16.30 -3.00
N SER A 27 6.62 16.38 -2.06
CA SER A 27 6.43 15.37 -1.05
C SER A 27 5.98 14.13 -1.79
N THR A 28 6.90 13.18 -1.96
CA THR A 28 6.60 11.87 -2.51
C THR A 28 5.69 11.19 -1.50
N ALA A 29 4.37 11.21 -1.75
CA ALA A 29 3.37 10.58 -0.90
C ALA A 29 3.51 9.05 -1.00
N ILE A 30 4.53 8.49 -0.34
CA ILE A 30 4.85 7.07 -0.31
C ILE A 30 4.67 6.56 1.12
N GLY A 31 3.83 5.55 1.25
CA GLY A 31 3.66 4.80 2.49
C GLY A 31 4.64 3.64 2.58
N VAL A 32 4.75 3.09 3.78
CA VAL A 32 5.49 1.86 4.04
C VAL A 32 4.67 0.90 4.90
N ASN A 33 4.80 -0.38 4.65
CA ASN A 33 4.32 -1.41 5.57
C ASN A 33 5.30 -1.53 6.74
N TYR A 34 4.82 -1.41 7.97
CA TYR A 34 5.61 -1.67 9.17
C TYR A 34 5.25 -3.05 9.73
N GLY A 35 5.92 -4.06 9.16
CA GLY A 35 5.84 -5.43 9.64
C GLY A 35 6.62 -5.64 10.94
N THR A 36 6.12 -6.54 11.78
CA THR A 36 6.61 -6.78 13.15
C THR A 36 6.92 -8.24 13.42
N LYS A 37 6.96 -9.10 12.40
CA LYS A 37 7.31 -10.52 12.53
C LYS A 37 8.84 -10.70 12.57
N GLY A 38 9.48 -10.13 13.58
CA GLY A 38 10.90 -10.35 13.87
C GLY A 38 11.27 -10.12 15.33
N ASP A 39 12.37 -10.70 15.79
CA ASP A 39 12.83 -10.57 17.20
C ASP A 39 13.98 -9.57 17.40
N ASN A 40 14.48 -8.99 16.31
CA ASN A 40 15.60 -8.04 16.30
C ASN A 40 15.19 -6.60 15.94
N LEU A 41 13.89 -6.32 15.83
CA LEU A 41 13.36 -5.05 15.34
C LEU A 41 13.49 -3.91 16.37
N PRO A 42 13.69 -2.64 15.94
CA PRO A 42 13.68 -1.50 16.85
C PRO A 42 12.34 -1.29 17.56
N SER A 43 12.39 -0.59 18.69
CA SER A 43 11.17 -0.19 19.37
C SER A 43 10.32 0.74 18.51
N PRO A 44 8.98 0.70 18.63
CA PRO A 44 8.09 1.50 17.78
C PRO A 44 8.36 3.01 17.85
N ALA A 45 8.75 3.52 19.03
CA ALA A 45 9.13 4.93 19.21
C ALA A 45 10.38 5.31 18.38
N LYS A 46 11.38 4.43 18.30
CA LYS A 46 12.56 4.66 17.45
C LYS A 46 12.19 4.63 15.97
N VAL A 47 11.28 3.72 15.58
CA VAL A 47 10.79 3.64 14.20
C VAL A 47 10.04 4.91 13.80
N ALA A 48 9.08 5.35 14.61
CA ALA A 48 8.34 6.58 14.34
C ALA A 48 9.28 7.80 14.26
N ALA A 49 10.23 7.94 15.19
CA ALA A 49 11.23 9.00 15.16
C ALA A 49 12.12 8.93 13.91
N PHE A 50 12.55 7.74 13.51
CA PHE A 50 13.35 7.53 12.29
C PHE A 50 12.59 7.99 11.03
N LEU A 51 11.34 7.57 10.87
CA LEU A 51 10.51 7.98 9.73
C LEU A 51 10.35 9.50 9.68
N VAL A 52 10.01 10.13 10.81
CA VAL A 52 9.83 11.59 10.89
C VAL A 52 11.13 12.35 10.58
N THR A 53 12.26 11.89 11.12
CA THR A 53 13.50 12.69 11.09
C THR A 53 14.41 12.38 9.90
N ARG A 54 14.38 11.15 9.36
CA ARG A 54 15.37 10.68 8.38
C ARG A 54 14.80 10.35 7.00
N THR A 55 13.48 10.21 6.85
CA THR A 55 12.87 9.83 5.56
C THR A 55 11.79 10.81 5.11
N ASN A 56 11.39 10.70 3.84
CA ASN A 56 10.25 11.40 3.26
C ASN A 56 8.97 10.53 3.28
N ILE A 57 8.96 9.44 4.04
CA ILE A 57 7.77 8.59 4.22
C ILE A 57 6.79 9.33 5.14
N ASP A 58 5.56 9.49 4.68
CA ASP A 58 4.51 10.23 5.38
C ASP A 58 3.31 9.35 5.76
N ARG A 59 3.35 8.06 5.43
CA ARG A 59 2.31 7.08 5.76
C ARG A 59 2.89 5.75 6.21
N VAL A 60 2.17 5.08 7.12
CA VAL A 60 2.52 3.73 7.57
C VAL A 60 1.28 2.84 7.59
N LYS A 61 1.41 1.59 7.11
CA LYS A 61 0.41 0.54 7.28
C LYS A 61 0.88 -0.41 8.38
N LEU A 62 0.04 -0.61 9.38
CA LEU A 62 0.20 -1.55 10.49
C LEU A 62 -0.69 -2.77 10.25
N PHE A 63 -0.18 -3.96 10.54
CA PHE A 63 -0.89 -5.23 10.34
C PHE A 63 -1.80 -5.62 11.52
N ASP A 64 -1.81 -4.82 12.58
CA ASP A 64 -2.68 -4.97 13.74
C ASP A 64 -2.97 -3.58 14.38
N THR A 65 -3.50 -3.61 15.59
CA THR A 65 -3.77 -2.43 16.44
C THR A 65 -2.95 -2.47 17.73
N ASN A 66 -1.69 -2.93 17.66
CA ASN A 66 -0.81 -2.97 18.82
C ASN A 66 -0.73 -1.59 19.51
N PRO A 67 -1.13 -1.47 20.79
CA PRO A 67 -1.20 -0.20 21.50
C PRO A 67 0.09 0.61 21.52
N ASP A 68 1.23 -0.06 21.63
CA ASP A 68 2.53 0.61 21.72
C ASP A 68 2.97 1.15 20.37
N ILE A 69 2.63 0.45 19.29
CA ILE A 69 2.91 0.90 17.92
C ILE A 69 2.01 2.06 17.55
N VAL A 70 0.69 1.94 17.73
CA VAL A 70 -0.25 3.00 17.40
C VAL A 70 0.07 4.28 18.18
N ARG A 71 0.41 4.16 19.47
CA ARG A 71 0.81 5.29 20.32
C ARG A 71 2.14 5.93 19.89
N ALA A 72 3.08 5.16 19.36
CA ALA A 72 4.37 5.69 18.92
C ALA A 72 4.25 6.71 17.78
N PHE A 73 3.15 6.67 17.00
CA PHE A 73 2.88 7.62 15.93
C PHE A 73 2.10 8.87 16.38
N ALA A 74 1.75 8.99 17.66
CA ALA A 74 1.03 10.15 18.18
C ALA A 74 1.85 11.45 17.98
N GLY A 75 1.22 12.48 17.41
CA GLY A 75 1.82 13.80 17.17
C GLY A 75 2.89 13.83 16.07
N THR A 76 3.14 12.72 15.37
CA THR A 76 4.19 12.63 14.34
C THR A 76 3.80 13.28 13.02
N GLY A 77 2.48 13.39 12.74
CA GLY A 77 1.94 13.81 11.45
C GLY A 77 2.03 12.74 10.35
N ILE A 78 2.55 11.54 10.65
CA ILE A 78 2.50 10.39 9.75
C ILE A 78 1.09 9.81 9.78
N SER A 79 0.47 9.67 8.62
CA SER A 79 -0.87 9.06 8.50
C SER A 79 -0.77 7.54 8.66
N VAL A 80 -1.60 6.97 9.53
CA VAL A 80 -1.57 5.56 9.92
C VAL A 80 -2.78 4.83 9.34
N MET A 81 -2.51 3.76 8.60
CA MET A 81 -3.48 2.71 8.31
C MET A 81 -3.31 1.60 9.34
N VAL A 82 -4.37 1.27 10.08
CA VAL A 82 -4.38 0.13 11.02
C VAL A 82 -5.20 -1.02 10.46
N THR A 83 -4.94 -2.25 10.92
CA THR A 83 -5.66 -3.43 10.45
C THR A 83 -6.45 -4.07 11.59
N ALA A 84 -7.75 -4.26 11.39
CA ALA A 84 -8.53 -5.23 12.15
C ALA A 84 -8.19 -6.61 11.62
N GLY A 85 -7.70 -7.51 12.48
CA GLY A 85 -7.21 -8.81 12.05
C GLY A 85 -8.32 -9.66 11.42
N ASN A 86 -7.96 -10.67 10.64
CA ASN A 86 -8.92 -11.58 10.01
C ASN A 86 -9.90 -12.19 11.04
N GLY A 87 -9.40 -12.52 12.24
CA GLY A 87 -10.19 -13.04 13.35
C GLY A 87 -11.19 -12.05 13.97
N ASP A 88 -11.07 -10.75 13.71
CA ASP A 88 -12.00 -9.73 14.20
C ASP A 88 -13.27 -9.65 13.34
N ILE A 89 -13.22 -10.09 12.08
CA ILE A 89 -14.31 -9.97 11.10
C ILE A 89 -15.65 -10.50 11.65
N PRO A 90 -15.73 -11.69 12.29
CA PRO A 90 -16.99 -12.18 12.83
C PRO A 90 -17.61 -11.26 13.89
N GLY A 91 -16.79 -10.61 14.72
CA GLY A 91 -17.26 -9.67 15.74
C GLY A 91 -17.71 -8.34 15.12
N LEU A 92 -16.92 -7.83 14.18
CA LEU A 92 -17.22 -6.60 13.43
C LEU A 92 -18.49 -6.71 12.57
N ALA A 93 -18.90 -7.91 12.18
CA ALA A 93 -20.15 -8.16 11.47
C ALA A 93 -21.42 -7.87 12.31
N THR A 94 -21.28 -7.38 13.55
CA THR A 94 -22.37 -6.86 14.38
C THR A 94 -22.07 -5.41 14.80
N GLN A 95 -23.10 -4.56 14.91
CA GLN A 95 -22.91 -3.17 15.33
C GLN A 95 -22.26 -3.05 16.71
N THR A 96 -22.72 -3.81 17.71
CA THR A 96 -22.13 -3.81 19.05
C THR A 96 -20.66 -4.24 19.06
N GLY A 97 -20.30 -5.23 18.23
CA GLY A 97 -18.91 -5.65 18.09
C GLY A 97 -18.03 -4.57 17.44
N ALA A 98 -18.54 -3.92 16.40
CA ALA A 98 -17.88 -2.79 15.76
C ALA A 98 -17.69 -1.59 16.72
N ASP A 99 -18.73 -1.21 17.47
CA ASP A 99 -18.66 -0.14 18.47
C ASP A 99 -17.58 -0.42 19.53
N SER A 100 -17.56 -1.65 20.04
CA SER A 100 -16.57 -2.11 21.02
C SER A 100 -15.14 -2.10 20.46
N TRP A 101 -14.98 -2.54 19.20
CA TRP A 101 -13.68 -2.53 18.52
C TRP A 101 -13.18 -1.09 18.31
N VAL A 102 -14.03 -0.16 17.89
CA VAL A 102 -13.66 1.27 17.74
C VAL A 102 -13.29 1.90 19.09
N ALA A 103 -14.08 1.64 20.14
CA ALA A 103 -13.80 2.14 21.48
C ALA A 103 -12.47 1.64 22.05
N THR A 104 -12.06 0.43 21.68
CA THR A 104 -10.82 -0.19 22.17
C THR A 104 -9.60 0.20 21.34
N ASN A 105 -9.73 0.18 20.01
CA ASN A 105 -8.59 0.20 19.10
C ASN A 105 -8.36 1.54 18.41
N ILE A 106 -9.36 2.44 18.40
CA ILE A 106 -9.28 3.74 17.71
C ILE A 106 -9.40 4.90 18.70
N ALA A 107 -10.46 4.91 19.52
CA ALA A 107 -10.78 6.02 20.40
C ALA A 107 -9.65 6.44 21.37
N PRO A 108 -8.81 5.53 21.91
CA PRO A 108 -7.72 5.93 22.81
C PRO A 108 -6.58 6.70 22.12
N TYR A 109 -6.48 6.62 20.79
CA TYR A 109 -5.34 7.13 20.03
C TYR A 109 -5.71 8.30 19.11
N TYR A 110 -6.94 8.31 18.57
CA TYR A 110 -7.39 9.36 17.66
C TYR A 110 -7.89 10.61 18.43
N PRO A 111 -7.52 11.84 18.04
CA PRO A 111 -6.76 12.22 16.84
C PRO A 111 -5.25 12.44 17.10
N ALA A 112 -4.72 12.06 18.27
CA ALA A 112 -3.30 12.24 18.57
C ALA A 112 -2.43 11.47 17.56
N THR A 113 -2.79 10.22 17.27
CA THR A 113 -2.30 9.47 16.11
C THR A 113 -3.24 9.72 14.93
N ASP A 114 -2.69 10.10 13.78
CA ASP A 114 -3.46 10.37 12.55
C ASP A 114 -3.90 9.07 11.87
N ILE A 115 -4.85 8.35 12.49
CA ILE A 115 -5.44 7.15 11.90
C ILE A 115 -6.34 7.57 10.75
N SER A 116 -5.94 7.29 9.50
CA SER A 116 -6.64 7.76 8.30
C SER A 116 -7.45 6.67 7.60
N LEU A 117 -7.13 5.39 7.86
CA LEU A 117 -7.81 4.24 7.27
C LEU A 117 -7.77 3.03 8.21
N VAL A 118 -8.87 2.27 8.28
CA VAL A 118 -8.90 0.93 8.87
C VAL A 118 -9.07 -0.12 7.77
N ALA A 119 -8.10 -1.03 7.67
CA ALA A 119 -8.16 -2.22 6.84
C ALA A 119 -8.89 -3.33 7.62
N VAL A 120 -9.96 -3.89 7.07
CA VAL A 120 -10.69 -5.02 7.64
C VAL A 120 -10.16 -6.30 7.03
N GLY A 121 -9.36 -7.03 7.80
CA GLY A 121 -8.64 -8.21 7.35
C GLY A 121 -7.51 -7.91 6.37
N ASN A 122 -6.90 -8.96 5.84
CA ASN A 122 -5.94 -8.93 4.75
C ASN A 122 -6.07 -10.21 3.92
N GLU A 123 -6.28 -10.07 2.61
CA GLU A 123 -6.35 -11.18 1.65
C GLU A 123 -7.40 -12.24 2.00
N ILE A 124 -8.54 -11.82 2.53
CA ILE A 124 -9.63 -12.69 3.03
C ILE A 124 -10.11 -13.70 1.98
N MET A 125 -10.07 -13.33 0.70
CA MET A 125 -10.53 -14.21 -0.37
C MET A 125 -9.61 -15.42 -0.56
N ASP A 126 -8.31 -15.27 -0.24
CA ASP A 126 -7.32 -16.34 -0.32
C ASP A 126 -7.43 -17.36 0.82
N MET A 127 -8.07 -16.98 1.93
CA MET A 127 -8.33 -17.86 3.07
C MET A 127 -9.31 -19.00 2.73
N ALA A 128 -10.10 -18.85 1.67
CA ALA A 128 -11.17 -19.77 1.27
C ALA A 128 -12.18 -20.10 2.40
N ASP A 129 -12.23 -19.30 3.46
CA ASP A 129 -13.19 -19.42 4.56
C ASP A 129 -14.47 -18.66 4.21
N LYS A 130 -15.53 -19.43 3.89
CA LYS A 130 -16.85 -18.88 3.53
C LYS A 130 -17.46 -18.00 4.62
N ASN A 131 -17.18 -18.28 5.89
CA ASN A 131 -17.70 -17.49 7.01
C ASN A 131 -16.98 -16.14 7.13
N LEU A 132 -15.66 -16.09 6.92
CA LEU A 132 -14.93 -14.82 6.86
C LEU A 132 -15.34 -14.01 5.64
N ILE A 133 -15.36 -14.64 4.46
CA ILE A 133 -15.75 -14.00 3.19
C ILE A 133 -17.16 -13.41 3.27
N GLY A 134 -18.13 -14.20 3.73
CA GLY A 134 -19.53 -13.75 3.81
C GLY A 134 -19.78 -12.64 4.85
N LYS A 135 -18.86 -12.44 5.79
CA LYS A 135 -18.97 -11.42 6.85
C LYS A 135 -18.14 -10.17 6.57
N LEU A 136 -17.28 -10.18 5.56
CA LEU A 136 -16.35 -9.09 5.26
C LEU A 136 -17.08 -7.76 4.98
N VAL A 137 -18.01 -7.74 4.04
CA VAL A 137 -18.73 -6.50 3.68
C VAL A 137 -19.61 -5.99 4.84
N PRO A 138 -20.40 -6.83 5.55
CA PRO A 138 -21.09 -6.42 6.76
C PRO A 138 -20.15 -5.84 7.85
N ALA A 139 -18.98 -6.46 8.05
CA ALA A 139 -17.99 -5.97 9.00
C ALA A 139 -17.47 -4.57 8.63
N MET A 140 -17.18 -4.33 7.35
CA MET A 140 -16.76 -3.01 6.84
C MET A 140 -17.85 -1.95 7.05
N GLN A 141 -19.12 -2.29 6.78
CA GLN A 141 -20.26 -1.40 6.96
C GLN A 141 -20.46 -1.00 8.43
N ASN A 142 -20.60 -1.99 9.33
CA ASN A 142 -20.78 -1.73 10.76
C ASN A 142 -19.59 -0.97 11.36
N LEU A 143 -18.36 -1.29 10.94
CA LEU A 143 -17.17 -0.57 11.39
C LEU A 143 -17.21 0.90 10.96
N LYS A 144 -17.63 1.19 9.72
CA LYS A 144 -17.79 2.56 9.26
C LYS A 144 -18.87 3.29 10.05
N ASP A 145 -20.00 2.65 10.34
CA ASP A 145 -21.09 3.23 11.12
C ASP A 145 -20.66 3.50 12.57
N ALA A 146 -19.91 2.58 13.18
CA ALA A 146 -19.32 2.76 14.51
C ALA A 146 -18.34 3.95 14.54
N LEU A 147 -17.47 4.07 13.54
CA LEU A 147 -16.56 5.22 13.39
C LEU A 147 -17.33 6.53 13.24
N VAL A 148 -18.40 6.57 12.44
CA VAL A 148 -19.25 7.76 12.28
C VAL A 148 -19.96 8.11 13.57
N THR A 149 -20.51 7.13 14.28
CA THR A 149 -21.20 7.31 15.57
C THR A 149 -20.26 7.86 16.65
N ALA A 150 -19.00 7.41 16.66
CA ALA A 150 -17.97 7.92 17.55
C ALA A 150 -17.42 9.30 17.15
N GLY A 151 -17.88 9.89 16.04
CA GLY A 151 -17.42 11.19 15.54
C GLY A 151 -16.14 11.14 14.69
N TYR A 152 -15.68 9.95 14.28
CA TYR A 152 -14.48 9.71 13.48
C TYR A 152 -14.79 9.53 12.00
N ASN A 153 -15.69 10.36 11.47
CA ASN A 153 -16.24 10.24 10.12
C ASN A 153 -15.19 10.31 8.99
N LYS A 154 -14.03 10.91 9.24
CA LYS A 154 -12.92 11.04 8.28
C LYS A 154 -12.09 9.76 8.10
N ILE A 155 -12.17 8.81 9.04
CA ILE A 155 -11.44 7.54 8.94
C ILE A 155 -12.08 6.69 7.85
N ARG A 156 -11.30 6.31 6.83
CA ARG A 156 -11.74 5.45 5.72
C ARG A 156 -11.79 3.99 6.17
N VAL A 157 -12.60 3.16 5.51
CA VAL A 157 -12.67 1.72 5.78
C VAL A 157 -12.56 0.98 4.46
N SER A 158 -11.65 0.01 4.37
CA SER A 158 -11.47 -0.83 3.20
C SER A 158 -10.94 -2.22 3.60
N THR A 159 -10.63 -3.06 2.62
CA THR A 159 -10.03 -4.39 2.81
C THR A 159 -8.94 -4.63 1.75
N PRO A 160 -7.69 -4.92 2.15
CA PRO A 160 -6.63 -5.34 1.25
C PRO A 160 -6.95 -6.71 0.63
N SER A 161 -6.87 -6.79 -0.69
CA SER A 161 -7.04 -8.03 -1.44
C SER A 161 -5.81 -8.31 -2.30
N SER A 162 -5.42 -9.57 -2.44
CA SER A 162 -4.40 -9.96 -3.42
C SER A 162 -4.98 -9.86 -4.84
N LEU A 163 -4.13 -9.94 -5.86
CA LEU A 163 -4.58 -10.03 -7.25
C LEU A 163 -5.27 -11.35 -7.61
N SER A 164 -5.32 -12.32 -6.69
CA SER A 164 -6.01 -13.59 -6.91
C SER A 164 -7.52 -13.40 -7.13
N ILE A 165 -8.08 -12.26 -6.70
CA ILE A 165 -9.49 -11.88 -6.87
C ILE A 165 -9.89 -11.75 -8.35
N LEU A 166 -8.91 -11.65 -9.24
CA LEU A 166 -9.09 -11.49 -10.68
C LEU A 166 -8.95 -12.83 -11.42
N VAL A 167 -9.68 -12.92 -12.53
CA VAL A 167 -9.47 -13.90 -13.61
C VAL A 167 -9.35 -13.17 -14.94
N ASP A 168 -8.82 -13.88 -15.94
CA ASP A 168 -8.61 -13.36 -17.30
C ASP A 168 -7.80 -12.05 -17.32
N SER A 169 -6.87 -11.89 -16.36
CA SER A 169 -6.13 -10.63 -16.12
C SER A 169 -4.97 -10.38 -17.08
N GLN A 170 -4.72 -11.30 -18.01
CA GLN A 170 -3.73 -11.19 -19.07
C GLN A 170 -4.46 -11.52 -20.40
N PRO A 171 -4.84 -10.50 -21.18
CA PRO A 171 -4.46 -9.09 -21.08
C PRO A 171 -5.27 -8.28 -20.04
N PRO A 172 -4.77 -7.12 -19.57
CA PRO A 172 -5.46 -6.25 -18.61
C PRO A 172 -6.91 -5.91 -18.96
N SER A 173 -7.21 -5.59 -20.23
CA SER A 173 -8.56 -5.23 -20.68
C SER A 173 -9.59 -6.36 -20.48
N ALA A 174 -9.12 -7.61 -20.44
CA ALA A 174 -9.96 -8.79 -20.27
C ALA A 174 -10.21 -9.12 -18.79
N ALA A 175 -9.49 -8.48 -17.86
CA ALA A 175 -9.61 -8.75 -16.43
C ALA A 175 -11.04 -8.57 -15.91
N ARG A 176 -11.45 -9.45 -15.00
CA ARG A 176 -12.72 -9.40 -14.29
C ARG A 176 -12.55 -10.02 -12.91
N PHE A 177 -13.41 -9.67 -11.96
CA PHE A 177 -13.46 -10.39 -10.70
C PHE A 177 -13.90 -11.84 -10.94
N ARG A 178 -13.46 -12.76 -10.06
CA ARG A 178 -13.88 -14.15 -10.10
C ARG A 178 -15.39 -14.30 -10.06
N ASP A 179 -15.88 -15.28 -10.83
CA ASP A 179 -17.28 -15.70 -10.82
C ASP A 179 -17.75 -15.97 -9.39
N VAL A 180 -19.02 -15.64 -9.11
CA VAL A 180 -19.66 -15.71 -7.78
C VAL A 180 -19.23 -14.58 -6.84
N TRP A 181 -17.96 -14.18 -6.84
CA TRP A 181 -17.50 -13.09 -5.99
C TRP A 181 -17.83 -11.71 -6.56
N ASP A 182 -17.90 -11.58 -7.88
CA ASP A 182 -18.30 -10.35 -8.57
C ASP A 182 -19.64 -9.79 -8.07
N ASP A 183 -20.70 -10.61 -8.04
CA ASP A 183 -22.01 -10.19 -7.57
C ASP A 183 -22.15 -10.23 -6.04
N ALA A 184 -21.67 -11.32 -5.40
CA ALA A 184 -21.95 -11.54 -3.98
C ALA A 184 -21.06 -10.71 -3.04
N ILE A 185 -19.87 -10.32 -3.48
CA ILE A 185 -18.84 -9.68 -2.64
C ILE A 185 -18.40 -8.34 -3.22
N PHE A 186 -17.90 -8.32 -4.46
CA PHE A 186 -17.26 -7.13 -5.02
C PHE A 186 -18.26 -6.04 -5.39
N THR A 187 -19.41 -6.36 -5.97
CA THR A 187 -20.46 -5.35 -6.23
C THR A 187 -20.91 -4.63 -4.94
N PRO A 188 -21.33 -5.32 -3.86
CA PRO A 188 -21.71 -4.63 -2.62
C PRO A 188 -20.52 -3.95 -1.93
N MET A 189 -19.31 -4.52 -2.00
CA MET A 189 -18.09 -3.89 -1.48
C MET A 189 -17.78 -2.58 -2.22
N LEU A 190 -17.74 -2.59 -3.56
CA LEU A 190 -17.47 -1.41 -4.38
C LEU A 190 -18.55 -0.34 -4.21
N GLN A 191 -19.81 -0.74 -4.05
CA GLN A 191 -20.90 0.17 -3.72
C GLN A 191 -20.69 0.86 -2.36
N PHE A 192 -20.28 0.11 -1.33
CA PHE A 192 -19.91 0.67 -0.03
C PHE A 192 -18.69 1.62 -0.13
N LEU A 193 -17.64 1.21 -0.85
CA LEU A 193 -16.44 2.01 -1.04
C LEU A 193 -16.74 3.33 -1.75
N ARG A 194 -17.57 3.30 -2.80
CA ARG A 194 -18.08 4.49 -3.50
C ARG A 194 -18.85 5.42 -2.55
N GLN A 195 -19.81 4.89 -1.78
CA GLN A 195 -20.64 5.68 -0.87
C GLN A 195 -19.83 6.35 0.24
N THR A 196 -18.80 5.67 0.73
CA THR A 196 -17.97 6.15 1.84
C THR A 196 -16.72 6.92 1.37
N LYS A 197 -16.49 7.02 0.06
CA LYS A 197 -15.28 7.58 -0.56
C LYS A 197 -14.00 6.90 -0.03
N SER A 198 -14.07 5.58 0.12
CA SER A 198 -12.93 4.74 0.50
C SER A 198 -12.37 4.02 -0.74
N PRO A 199 -11.06 3.74 -0.79
CA PRO A 199 -10.45 3.06 -1.93
C PRO A 199 -10.67 1.54 -1.87
N LEU A 200 -10.62 0.85 -3.00
CA LEU A 200 -10.30 -0.57 -3.05
C LEU A 200 -8.79 -0.73 -2.81
N ILE A 201 -8.40 -1.54 -1.83
CA ILE A 201 -6.99 -1.81 -1.54
C ILE A 201 -6.56 -3.10 -2.22
N VAL A 202 -5.49 -3.03 -3.00
CA VAL A 202 -4.90 -4.20 -3.66
C VAL A 202 -3.42 -4.37 -3.28
N ASN A 203 -3.04 -5.60 -2.92
CA ASN A 203 -1.67 -6.02 -2.72
C ASN A 203 -1.13 -6.54 -4.07
N MET A 204 -0.14 -5.86 -4.63
CA MET A 204 0.31 -6.09 -6.00
C MET A 204 1.81 -6.36 -6.05
N TYR A 205 2.17 -7.53 -6.56
CA TYR A 205 3.53 -8.00 -6.59
C TYR A 205 3.86 -8.61 -7.96
N PRO A 206 4.45 -7.82 -8.88
CA PRO A 206 5.11 -8.35 -10.07
C PRO A 206 6.13 -9.45 -9.75
N TYR A 207 6.77 -9.38 -8.57
CA TYR A 207 7.69 -10.40 -8.06
C TYR A 207 7.12 -11.83 -8.07
N PHE A 208 5.83 -12.03 -7.78
CA PHE A 208 5.28 -13.40 -7.77
C PHE A 208 4.93 -13.94 -9.17
N GLY A 209 4.88 -13.08 -10.19
CA GLY A 209 4.39 -13.44 -11.53
C GLY A 209 5.44 -13.51 -12.63
N TYR A 210 6.72 -13.22 -12.35
CA TYR A 210 7.75 -13.17 -13.38
C TYR A 210 8.42 -14.53 -13.66
N ASN A 211 9.08 -14.60 -14.81
CA ASN A 211 10.03 -15.63 -15.19
C ASN A 211 11.24 -14.96 -15.88
N SER A 212 12.20 -15.74 -16.38
CA SER A 212 13.41 -15.19 -17.02
C SER A 212 13.12 -14.22 -18.16
N ASP A 213 12.12 -14.51 -18.99
CA ASP A 213 11.78 -13.71 -20.16
C ASP A 213 11.01 -12.44 -19.77
N THR A 214 10.21 -12.50 -18.71
CA THR A 214 9.40 -11.38 -18.22
C THR A 214 10.05 -10.57 -17.12
N LEU A 215 11.25 -10.92 -16.66
CA LEU A 215 11.98 -10.18 -15.62
C LEU A 215 12.18 -8.69 -15.97
N PRO A 216 12.60 -8.31 -17.21
CA PRO A 216 12.68 -6.90 -17.58
C PRO A 216 11.34 -6.17 -17.48
N TYR A 217 10.24 -6.83 -17.82
CA TYR A 217 8.89 -6.29 -17.73
C TYR A 217 8.40 -6.14 -16.27
N ALA A 218 8.75 -7.09 -15.41
CA ALA A 218 8.42 -7.06 -13.97
C ALA A 218 9.20 -5.98 -13.20
N LEU A 219 10.47 -5.75 -13.57
CA LEU A 219 11.33 -4.71 -13.00
C LEU A 219 11.20 -3.34 -13.71
N ALA A 220 10.29 -3.22 -14.71
CA ALA A 220 10.13 -2.04 -15.55
C ALA A 220 11.46 -1.53 -16.18
N ARG A 221 12.35 -2.46 -16.52
CA ARG A 221 13.54 -2.23 -17.35
C ARG A 221 13.11 -2.01 -18.82
N PRO A 222 13.97 -1.45 -19.69
CA PRO A 222 13.70 -1.43 -21.13
C PRO A 222 13.36 -2.83 -21.66
N ASN A 223 12.19 -2.95 -22.28
CA ASN A 223 11.65 -4.21 -22.79
C ASN A 223 10.69 -3.93 -23.97
N PRO A 224 10.38 -4.91 -24.84
CA PRO A 224 9.51 -4.70 -26.00
C PRO A 224 8.04 -4.43 -25.65
N GLY A 225 7.65 -4.60 -24.38
CA GLY A 225 6.28 -4.50 -23.90
C GLY A 225 5.44 -5.74 -24.18
N VAL A 226 4.26 -5.78 -23.57
CA VAL A 226 3.21 -6.78 -23.78
C VAL A 226 2.00 -6.09 -24.37
N LEU A 227 1.62 -6.48 -25.59
CA LEU A 227 0.45 -5.92 -26.26
C LEU A 227 -0.82 -6.50 -25.66
N ASP A 228 -1.66 -5.62 -25.12
CA ASP A 228 -3.04 -5.92 -24.82
C ASP A 228 -3.86 -5.83 -26.12
N ALA A 229 -4.26 -6.99 -26.66
CA ALA A 229 -4.98 -7.06 -27.93
C ALA A 229 -6.41 -6.48 -27.86
N GLY A 230 -7.00 -6.39 -26.66
CA GLY A 230 -8.37 -5.88 -26.50
C GLY A 230 -8.42 -4.35 -26.48
N SER A 231 -7.43 -3.71 -25.86
CA SER A 231 -7.32 -2.24 -25.79
C SER A 231 -6.37 -1.62 -26.82
N GLY A 232 -5.47 -2.42 -27.41
CA GLY A 232 -4.39 -1.96 -28.28
C GLY A 232 -3.22 -1.32 -27.53
N ILE A 233 -3.21 -1.36 -26.19
CA ILE A 233 -2.17 -0.74 -25.36
C ILE A 233 -0.96 -1.66 -25.27
N MET A 234 0.23 -1.10 -25.46
CA MET A 234 1.50 -1.78 -25.18
C MET A 234 1.94 -1.45 -23.76
N TYR A 235 1.87 -2.42 -22.85
CA TYR A 235 2.34 -2.24 -21.48
C TYR A 235 3.83 -2.56 -21.40
N THR A 236 4.63 -1.63 -20.87
CA THR A 236 6.07 -1.85 -20.61
C THR A 236 6.38 -2.11 -19.14
N SER A 237 5.37 -2.09 -18.27
CA SER A 237 5.49 -2.41 -16.85
C SER A 237 4.40 -3.39 -16.41
N MET A 238 4.81 -4.47 -15.74
CA MET A 238 3.87 -5.43 -15.15
C MET A 238 3.02 -4.78 -14.05
N PHE A 239 3.56 -3.81 -13.32
CA PHE A 239 2.84 -3.09 -12.26
C PHE A 239 1.69 -2.26 -12.84
N GLU A 240 1.93 -1.48 -13.90
CA GLU A 240 0.89 -0.71 -14.58
C GLU A 240 -0.19 -1.63 -15.18
N ALA A 241 0.22 -2.73 -15.81
CA ALA A 241 -0.71 -3.71 -16.34
C ALA A 241 -1.59 -4.35 -15.26
N GLN A 242 -1.02 -4.71 -14.11
CA GLN A 242 -1.77 -5.26 -12.97
C GLN A 242 -2.78 -4.25 -12.41
N LEU A 243 -2.41 -2.97 -12.27
CA LEU A 243 -3.34 -1.91 -11.89
C LEU A 243 -4.48 -1.76 -12.90
N ASP A 244 -4.17 -1.80 -14.18
CA ASP A 244 -5.16 -1.68 -15.25
C ASP A 244 -6.06 -2.92 -15.37
N SER A 245 -5.58 -4.11 -14.93
CA SER A 245 -6.42 -5.29 -14.73
C SER A 245 -7.46 -5.05 -13.62
N VAL A 246 -7.05 -4.50 -12.47
CA VAL A 246 -7.98 -4.17 -11.37
C VAL A 246 -9.02 -3.16 -11.84
N TYR A 247 -8.57 -2.09 -12.50
CA TYR A 247 -9.47 -1.07 -13.05
C TYR A 247 -10.45 -1.64 -14.08
N SER A 248 -9.99 -2.50 -14.99
CA SER A 248 -10.86 -3.14 -15.98
C SER A 248 -11.93 -4.01 -15.33
N ALA A 249 -11.58 -4.74 -14.27
CA ALA A 249 -12.54 -5.52 -13.50
C ALA A 249 -13.60 -4.65 -12.80
N MET A 250 -13.18 -3.54 -12.17
CA MET A 250 -14.09 -2.57 -11.55
C MET A 250 -15.02 -1.92 -12.58
N LYS A 251 -14.47 -1.54 -13.75
CA LYS A 251 -15.22 -0.92 -14.85
C LYS A 251 -16.31 -1.84 -15.40
N LYS A 252 -16.08 -3.16 -15.46
CA LYS A 252 -17.11 -4.13 -15.90
C LYS A 252 -18.30 -4.20 -14.95
N LEU A 253 -18.10 -3.92 -13.67
CA LEU A 253 -19.16 -3.79 -12.68
C LEU A 253 -19.72 -2.36 -12.59
N GLY A 254 -19.18 -1.42 -13.38
CA GLY A 254 -19.59 -0.01 -13.40
C GLY A 254 -19.09 0.80 -12.20
N PHE A 255 -17.90 0.50 -11.68
CA PHE A 255 -17.26 1.15 -10.52
C PHE A 255 -15.89 1.79 -10.83
N GLU A 256 -15.70 2.31 -12.03
CA GLU A 256 -14.45 2.94 -12.48
C GLU A 256 -14.03 4.19 -11.67
N ASP A 257 -14.98 4.82 -10.97
CA ASP A 257 -14.80 6.01 -10.13
C ASP A 257 -14.26 5.70 -8.74
N VAL A 258 -14.38 4.46 -8.25
CA VAL A 258 -13.84 4.05 -6.94
C VAL A 258 -12.32 4.12 -6.99
N GLU A 259 -11.71 4.73 -5.96
CA GLU A 259 -10.24 4.86 -5.86
C GLU A 259 -9.56 3.50 -5.70
N ILE A 260 -8.35 3.37 -6.23
CA ILE A 260 -7.49 2.21 -6.02
C ILE A 260 -6.32 2.66 -5.15
N LEU A 261 -6.03 1.89 -4.11
CA LEU A 261 -4.88 2.06 -3.22
C LEU A 261 -4.01 0.80 -3.32
N VAL A 262 -2.70 0.98 -3.44
CA VAL A 262 -1.74 -0.12 -3.43
C VAL A 262 -1.32 -0.39 -2.00
N GLY A 263 -1.93 -1.41 -1.38
CA GLY A 263 -1.74 -1.73 0.04
C GLY A 263 -0.38 -2.33 0.33
N GLU A 264 0.17 -3.04 -0.65
CA GLU A 264 1.49 -3.64 -0.59
C GLU A 264 2.07 -3.78 -1.99
N THR A 265 3.35 -3.48 -2.12
CA THR A 265 4.14 -3.80 -3.30
C THR A 265 5.63 -3.77 -2.94
N GLY A 266 6.44 -4.66 -3.49
CA GLY A 266 7.86 -4.71 -3.16
C GLY A 266 8.59 -5.83 -3.87
N TRP A 267 9.90 -5.88 -3.63
CA TRP A 267 10.78 -6.87 -4.23
C TRP A 267 11.85 -7.31 -3.22
N PRO A 268 12.06 -8.62 -3.03
CA PRO A 268 12.98 -9.11 -2.01
C PRO A 268 14.44 -8.91 -2.41
N THR A 269 15.30 -8.78 -1.41
CA THR A 269 16.77 -8.67 -1.58
C THR A 269 17.47 -10.03 -1.64
N LYS A 270 16.79 -11.09 -1.21
CA LYS A 270 17.30 -12.45 -1.19
C LYS A 270 16.15 -13.44 -1.29
N ALA A 271 16.36 -14.52 -2.04
CA ALA A 271 15.43 -15.64 -2.12
C ALA A 271 16.20 -16.96 -2.05
N VAL A 272 15.59 -18.06 -2.53
CA VAL A 272 16.28 -19.35 -2.62
C VAL A 272 17.47 -19.27 -3.58
N ASP A 273 18.54 -19.99 -3.27
CA ASP A 273 19.75 -20.01 -4.10
C ASP A 273 19.41 -20.38 -5.56
N GLY A 274 19.95 -19.59 -6.49
CA GLY A 274 19.70 -19.76 -7.93
C GLY A 274 18.45 -19.06 -8.46
N GLN A 275 17.59 -18.48 -7.61
CA GLN A 275 16.48 -17.68 -8.10
C GLN A 275 16.99 -16.40 -8.79
N ILE A 276 16.63 -16.24 -10.05
CA ILE A 276 17.03 -15.10 -10.88
C ILE A 276 16.32 -13.81 -10.47
N GLY A 277 16.98 -12.66 -10.69
CA GLY A 277 16.36 -11.35 -10.52
C GLY A 277 16.07 -10.98 -9.05
N VAL A 278 16.76 -11.60 -8.09
CA VAL A 278 16.61 -11.29 -6.67
C VAL A 278 17.98 -10.92 -6.08
N SER A 279 18.17 -9.64 -5.81
CA SER A 279 19.30 -9.10 -5.07
C SER A 279 18.94 -7.72 -4.51
N PRO A 280 19.79 -7.10 -3.67
CA PRO A 280 19.63 -5.69 -3.31
C PRO A 280 19.55 -4.75 -4.52
N ALA A 281 20.21 -5.06 -5.64
CA ALA A 281 20.16 -4.24 -6.85
C ALA A 281 18.78 -4.30 -7.53
N GLU A 282 18.22 -5.49 -7.76
CA GLU A 282 16.88 -5.64 -8.32
C GLU A 282 15.79 -5.07 -7.40
N ALA A 283 15.94 -5.24 -6.08
CA ALA A 283 15.03 -4.61 -5.12
C ALA A 283 15.07 -3.08 -5.19
N ALA A 284 16.26 -2.50 -5.33
CA ALA A 284 16.44 -1.07 -5.53
C ALA A 284 15.79 -0.58 -6.83
N GLU A 285 16.00 -1.28 -7.94
CA GLU A 285 15.39 -0.95 -9.24
C GLU A 285 13.87 -0.91 -9.15
N TYR A 286 13.27 -1.97 -8.59
CA TYR A 286 11.82 -2.08 -8.47
C TYR A 286 11.24 -0.98 -7.56
N ASN A 287 11.77 -0.84 -6.35
CA ASN A 287 11.23 0.14 -5.39
C ASN A 287 11.46 1.58 -5.85
N LYS A 288 12.57 1.87 -6.56
CA LYS A 288 12.80 3.17 -7.20
C LYS A 288 11.84 3.44 -8.35
N TYR A 289 11.52 2.42 -9.14
CA TYR A 289 10.47 2.51 -10.16
C TYR A 289 9.13 2.89 -9.52
N ILE A 290 8.70 2.19 -8.46
CA ILE A 290 7.45 2.50 -7.76
C ILE A 290 7.43 3.95 -7.25
N ILE A 291 8.49 4.40 -6.58
CA ILE A 291 8.58 5.79 -6.09
C ILE A 291 8.49 6.80 -7.23
N ARG A 292 9.13 6.53 -8.37
CA ARG A 292 9.05 7.40 -9.55
C ARG A 292 7.62 7.46 -10.08
N GLU A 293 6.97 6.32 -10.27
CA GLU A 293 5.61 6.28 -10.82
C GLU A 293 4.62 7.06 -9.97
N VAL A 294 4.58 6.76 -8.66
CA VAL A 294 3.66 7.44 -7.73
C VAL A 294 3.96 8.93 -7.58
N SER A 295 5.24 9.33 -7.65
CA SER A 295 5.64 10.74 -7.51
C SER A 295 5.45 11.56 -8.78
N SER A 296 5.59 10.94 -9.96
CA SER A 296 5.36 11.59 -11.25
C SER A 296 3.90 11.95 -11.47
N GLY A 297 2.99 11.17 -10.88
CA GLY A 297 1.56 11.31 -11.12
C GLY A 297 1.16 10.98 -12.56
N SER A 298 1.96 10.19 -13.30
CA SER A 298 1.65 9.76 -14.66
C SER A 298 0.40 8.88 -14.72
N GLY A 299 0.10 8.15 -13.65
CA GLY A 299 -0.95 7.15 -13.61
C GLY A 299 -0.57 5.90 -14.40
N THR A 300 -1.58 5.21 -14.95
CA THR A 300 -1.40 4.04 -15.81
C THR A 300 -2.00 4.32 -17.19
N PRO A 301 -1.74 3.47 -18.22
CA PRO A 301 -2.33 3.64 -19.54
C PRO A 301 -3.86 3.80 -19.57
N LEU A 302 -4.62 3.02 -18.79
CA LEU A 302 -6.09 3.17 -18.68
C LEU A 302 -6.53 4.22 -17.66
N MET A 303 -5.67 4.63 -16.73
CA MET A 303 -5.95 5.65 -15.73
C MET A 303 -4.89 6.77 -15.77
N PRO A 304 -4.77 7.50 -16.89
CA PRO A 304 -3.74 8.51 -17.05
C PRO A 304 -3.95 9.63 -16.04
N LYS A 305 -2.85 10.11 -15.46
CA LYS A 305 -2.81 11.17 -14.45
C LYS A 305 -3.45 10.82 -13.10
N ARG A 306 -3.91 9.58 -12.92
CA ARG A 306 -4.43 9.11 -11.63
C ARG A 306 -3.27 8.92 -10.66
N LYS A 307 -3.44 9.39 -9.42
CA LYS A 307 -2.47 9.17 -8.34
C LYS A 307 -2.95 7.99 -7.50
N PHE A 308 -2.00 7.16 -7.07
CA PHE A 308 -2.27 5.98 -6.26
C PHE A 308 -1.54 6.12 -4.93
N GLU A 309 -2.30 6.20 -3.83
CA GLU A 309 -1.72 5.99 -2.50
C GLU A 309 -1.10 4.59 -2.48
N THR A 310 0.19 4.49 -2.15
CA THR A 310 0.98 3.27 -2.33
C THR A 310 1.85 3.00 -1.11
N TYR A 311 1.91 1.75 -0.68
CA TYR A 311 2.72 1.31 0.46
C TYR A 311 3.76 0.28 0.01
N ILE A 312 5.05 0.63 0.17
CA ILE A 312 6.14 -0.32 -0.11
C ILE A 312 6.15 -1.38 1.00
N PHE A 313 6.19 -2.65 0.59
CA PHE A 313 6.41 -3.78 1.47
C PHE A 313 7.91 -4.16 1.42
N THR A 314 8.67 -3.99 2.50
CA THR A 314 8.30 -3.54 3.87
C THR A 314 9.46 -2.75 4.50
N LEU A 315 9.24 -2.17 5.69
CA LEU A 315 10.25 -1.32 6.33
C LEU A 315 11.52 -2.10 6.71
N PHE A 316 11.38 -3.28 7.29
CA PHE A 316 12.49 -4.11 7.76
C PHE A 316 12.40 -5.53 7.23
N ASN A 317 13.53 -6.25 7.21
CA ASN A 317 13.48 -7.69 7.11
C ASN A 317 12.81 -8.27 8.36
N GLU A 318 11.86 -9.17 8.16
CA GLU A 318 11.08 -9.82 9.22
C GLU A 318 11.53 -11.27 9.34
N ASP A 319 12.53 -11.54 10.18
CA ASP A 319 13.24 -12.82 10.26
C ASP A 319 12.40 -13.99 10.78
N LEU A 320 11.28 -13.71 11.45
CA LEU A 320 10.33 -14.72 11.92
C LEU A 320 9.18 -14.97 10.95
N LYS A 321 9.13 -14.33 9.76
CA LYS A 321 8.12 -14.65 8.75
C LYS A 321 8.27 -16.11 8.30
N PRO A 322 7.20 -16.93 8.31
CA PRO A 322 7.24 -18.28 7.77
C PRO A 322 7.22 -18.25 6.24
N GLY A 323 7.35 -19.43 5.62
CA GLY A 323 7.30 -19.56 4.16
C GLY A 323 8.67 -19.42 3.46
N PRO A 324 8.68 -19.08 2.15
CA PRO A 324 9.90 -19.01 1.34
C PRO A 324 10.97 -18.08 1.90
N VAL A 325 12.23 -18.26 1.48
CA VAL A 325 13.35 -17.39 1.90
C VAL A 325 13.06 -15.92 1.62
N ALA A 326 12.41 -15.62 0.49
CA ALA A 326 12.02 -14.26 0.10
C ALA A 326 11.22 -13.51 1.17
N GLU A 327 10.31 -14.21 1.86
CA GLU A 327 9.42 -13.60 2.86
C GLU A 327 10.17 -12.88 3.98
N ARG A 328 11.38 -13.35 4.32
CA ARG A 328 12.23 -12.77 5.37
C ARG A 328 13.14 -11.64 4.86
N ASN A 329 13.05 -11.26 3.58
CA ASN A 329 14.06 -10.45 2.89
C ASN A 329 13.50 -9.27 2.05
N PHE A 330 12.29 -8.79 2.34
CA PHE A 330 11.64 -7.65 1.64
C PHE A 330 12.01 -6.26 2.20
N GLY A 331 12.77 -6.19 3.29
CA GLY A 331 13.07 -4.95 4.01
C GLY A 331 13.84 -3.93 3.19
N MET A 332 13.44 -2.66 3.30
CA MET A 332 14.23 -1.51 2.80
C MET A 332 15.37 -1.14 3.74
N PHE A 333 15.24 -1.46 5.03
CA PHE A 333 16.22 -1.15 6.06
C PHE A 333 16.61 -2.39 6.85
N GLN A 334 17.85 -2.41 7.32
CA GLN A 334 18.28 -3.28 8.40
C GLN A 334 17.64 -2.83 9.73
N PRO A 335 17.59 -3.71 10.75
CA PRO A 335 17.07 -3.33 12.06
C PRO A 335 17.83 -2.17 12.72
N ASP A 336 19.08 -1.89 12.34
CA ASP A 336 19.83 -0.72 12.83
C ASP A 336 19.54 0.59 12.06
N PHE A 337 18.52 0.59 11.19
CA PHE A 337 18.14 1.66 10.27
C PHE A 337 19.09 1.92 9.10
N THR A 338 20.12 1.09 8.90
CA THR A 338 20.95 1.16 7.71
C THR A 338 20.12 0.79 6.48
N PRO A 339 20.06 1.64 5.43
CA PRO A 339 19.34 1.30 4.22
C PRO A 339 20.01 0.13 3.49
N MET A 340 19.18 -0.82 3.04
CA MET A 340 19.63 -1.96 2.22
C MET A 340 20.07 -1.53 0.82
N TYR A 341 19.49 -0.43 0.33
CA TYR A 341 19.72 0.17 -0.98
C TYR A 341 19.18 1.61 -1.02
N ASP A 342 19.61 2.42 -2.00
CA ASP A 342 19.15 3.80 -2.17
C ASP A 342 18.06 3.92 -3.24
N ILE A 343 16.89 4.41 -2.81
CA ILE A 343 15.70 4.65 -3.64
C ILE A 343 15.21 6.11 -3.52
N GLY A 344 15.99 7.00 -2.91
CA GLY A 344 15.67 8.43 -2.81
C GLY A 344 14.63 8.81 -1.74
N ILE A 345 14.37 7.94 -0.76
CA ILE A 345 13.44 8.22 0.35
C ILE A 345 14.11 8.86 1.58
N MET A 346 15.44 8.89 1.63
CA MET A 346 16.19 9.46 2.74
C MET A 346 16.29 10.98 2.58
N LYS A 347 16.15 11.72 3.69
CA LYS A 347 16.34 13.18 3.74
C LYS A 347 17.81 13.57 3.60
N ASP A 348 18.70 12.72 4.12
CA ASP A 348 20.14 12.86 3.99
C ASP A 348 20.66 12.00 2.84
N PRO A 349 21.74 12.41 2.15
CA PRO A 349 22.39 11.59 1.15
C PRO A 349 22.82 10.24 1.74
N VAL A 350 22.42 9.14 1.10
CA VAL A 350 22.79 7.79 1.55
C VAL A 350 24.24 7.51 1.16
N LYS A 351 25.09 7.19 2.14
CA LYS A 351 26.39 6.55 1.87
C LYS A 351 26.18 5.06 1.64
N THR A 352 25.78 4.66 0.44
CA THR A 352 25.76 3.24 0.07
C THR A 352 27.17 2.78 -0.30
N THR A 353 27.58 1.60 0.17
CA THR A 353 28.64 0.84 -0.49
C THR A 353 28.08 0.39 -1.84
N SER A 354 28.71 0.79 -2.94
CA SER A 354 28.30 0.43 -4.30
C SER A 354 28.03 -1.08 -4.40
N ALA A 355 26.81 -1.47 -4.78
CA ALA A 355 26.49 -2.85 -5.06
C ALA A 355 27.31 -3.34 -6.27
N PRO A 356 27.92 -4.55 -6.22
CA PRO A 356 28.55 -5.14 -7.40
C PRO A 356 27.49 -5.39 -8.48
N ALA A 357 27.90 -5.24 -9.74
CA ALA A 357 27.02 -5.39 -10.91
C ALA A 357 26.30 -6.76 -10.92
N SER A 358 25.02 -6.77 -11.30
CA SER A 358 24.22 -7.99 -11.44
C SER A 358 24.90 -8.99 -12.38
N VAL A 359 25.15 -10.20 -11.89
CA VAL A 359 25.66 -11.31 -12.70
C VAL A 359 24.46 -11.98 -13.38
N VAL A 360 24.36 -11.86 -14.70
CA VAL A 360 23.39 -12.62 -15.50
C VAL A 360 23.89 -14.07 -15.61
N PRO A 361 23.17 -15.09 -15.13
CA PRO A 361 23.59 -16.49 -15.32
C PRO A 361 23.46 -16.88 -16.79
N ALA A 362 24.49 -17.55 -17.32
CA ALA A 362 24.59 -17.93 -18.73
C ALA A 362 23.76 -19.16 -19.14
N VAL A 363 22.76 -19.60 -18.34
CA VAL A 363 21.94 -20.79 -18.67
C VAL A 363 20.49 -20.57 -18.24
N PRO A 364 19.49 -20.72 -19.12
CA PRO A 364 18.09 -20.67 -18.73
C PRO A 364 17.72 -21.92 -17.93
N GLN A 365 17.51 -21.77 -16.62
CA GLN A 365 16.84 -22.78 -15.80
C GLN A 365 15.33 -22.59 -15.88
N LYS A 366 14.63 -23.70 -16.12
CA LYS A 366 13.18 -23.76 -16.21
C LYS A 366 12.60 -23.68 -14.79
N VAL A 367 12.28 -22.47 -14.33
CA VAL A 367 11.63 -22.26 -13.03
C VAL A 367 10.11 -22.28 -13.23
N THR A 368 9.44 -23.22 -12.60
CA THR A 368 7.97 -23.26 -12.51
C THR A 368 7.48 -22.15 -11.59
N ALA A 369 6.48 -21.38 -12.03
CA ALA A 369 5.84 -20.33 -11.23
C ALA A 369 5.45 -20.84 -9.83
N MET A 370 5.73 -20.06 -8.78
CA MET A 370 5.25 -20.38 -7.44
C MET A 370 3.72 -20.18 -7.40
N PRO A 371 2.95 -21.16 -6.89
CA PRO A 371 1.51 -20.97 -6.73
C PRO A 371 1.24 -19.88 -5.69
N MET A 372 0.42 -18.88 -6.06
CA MET A 372 -0.05 -17.76 -5.23
C MET A 372 -0.54 -18.16 -3.82
N VAL A 373 -1.04 -19.40 -3.67
CA VAL A 373 -1.71 -19.90 -2.46
C VAL A 373 -0.76 -20.01 -1.25
N ALA A 374 0.56 -20.07 -1.45
CA ALA A 374 1.51 -20.30 -0.36
C ALA A 374 1.83 -19.05 0.50
N ALA A 375 1.54 -17.83 0.01
CA ALA A 375 1.85 -16.59 0.74
C ALA A 375 0.80 -16.23 1.81
N ALA A 376 -0.49 -16.52 1.55
CA ALA A 376 -1.58 -16.17 2.46
C ALA A 376 -1.51 -16.90 3.83
N ASN A 377 -1.07 -18.16 3.86
CA ASN A 377 -0.95 -18.95 5.09
C ASN A 377 0.19 -18.49 6.03
N ALA A 378 1.07 -17.60 5.58
CA ALA A 378 2.23 -17.17 6.37
C ALA A 378 1.94 -16.03 7.36
N LEU A 379 0.81 -15.32 7.20
CA LEU A 379 0.50 -14.12 8.00
C LEU A 379 -0.24 -14.41 9.32
N GLU A 380 -0.77 -15.63 9.52
CA GLU A 380 -1.79 -15.89 10.57
C GLU A 380 -1.34 -16.60 11.86
N ALA A 381 -0.05 -16.86 12.07
CA ALA A 381 0.38 -17.37 13.37
C ALA A 381 0.52 -16.20 14.39
N GLY A 382 -0.60 -15.83 15.03
CA GLY A 382 -0.61 -14.77 16.04
C GLY A 382 -1.97 -14.45 16.65
N VAL A 383 -2.75 -15.45 17.07
CA VAL A 383 -3.87 -15.22 17.98
C VAL A 383 -3.31 -15.11 19.41
N PRO A 384 -3.45 -13.98 20.12
CA PRO A 384 -3.15 -13.96 21.55
C PRO A 384 -4.27 -14.70 22.31
N THR A 385 -3.90 -15.76 23.00
CA THR A 385 -4.75 -16.43 23.98
C THR A 385 -5.13 -15.44 25.08
N LYS A 386 -6.43 -15.26 25.33
CA LYS A 386 -6.96 -14.49 26.45
C LYS A 386 -6.42 -15.05 27.77
N ALA A 387 -5.64 -14.24 28.49
CA ALA A 387 -5.39 -14.46 29.90
C ALA A 387 -6.66 -14.14 30.69
N ASN A 388 -7.48 -15.14 30.97
CA ASN A 388 -8.49 -15.05 32.02
C ASN A 388 -7.83 -15.42 33.35
N GLY A 389 -7.45 -14.40 34.12
CA GLY A 389 -7.26 -14.54 35.55
C GLY A 389 -8.64 -14.68 36.22
N SER A 390 -8.85 -15.79 36.91
CA SER A 390 -9.85 -15.90 37.96
C SER A 390 -9.19 -16.50 39.20
N ASN A 391 -8.86 -15.63 40.15
CA ASN A 391 -8.76 -16.01 41.55
C ASN A 391 -10.13 -16.50 42.03
N ASN A 392 -10.18 -17.68 42.62
CA ASN A 392 -11.05 -18.03 43.75
C ASN A 392 -10.71 -19.44 44.25
N ALA A 393 -9.92 -19.48 45.33
CA ALA A 393 -10.01 -20.37 46.51
C ALA A 393 -8.65 -20.35 47.22
#